data_AF-A0A959WBE5-F1
#
_entry.id   AF-A0A959WBE5-F1
#
_cell.length_a   1.000
_cell.length_b   1.000
_cell.length_c   1.000
_cell.angle_alpha   90.00
_cell.angle_beta   90.00
_cell.angle_gamma   90.00
#
_symmetry.space_group_name_H-M   'P 1'
#
loop_
_entity.id
_entity.type
_entity.pdbx_description
1 polymer ?
#
loop_
_entity_poly.entity_id
_entity_poly.type
_entity_poly.pdbx_seq_one_letter_code
_entity_poly.pdbx_strand_id
1 'polypeptide(L)'
;MHRTQVYITDNQDALIEERARDAGVPKAVIIRRLLDEGLGIDDGAEARRAAIRASAGSAVGEDDWPEWLARVRARSAADRLADLEL
;
A
#
# COMPACT_ATOMS: atom_id res chain seq x y z
N MET A 1 16.96 -3.80 -12.19
CA MET A 1 16.43 -5.17 -12.13
C MET A 1 17.18 -6.03 -13.14
N HIS A 2 17.43 -7.29 -12.81
CA HIS A 2 18.01 -8.28 -13.72
C HIS A 2 16.95 -9.30 -14.14
N ARG A 3 17.02 -9.79 -15.37
CA ARG A 3 16.14 -10.85 -15.88
C ARG A 3 16.71 -12.20 -15.46
N THR A 4 15.91 -12.99 -14.74
CA THR A 4 16.27 -14.33 -14.27
C THR A 4 15.24 -15.33 -14.77
N GLN A 5 15.70 -16.44 -15.34
CA GLN A 5 14.85 -17.57 -15.69
C GLN A 5 14.79 -18.54 -14.50
N VAL A 6 13.58 -18.98 -14.14
CA VAL A 6 13.34 -19.94 -13.06
C VAL A 6 12.48 -21.08 -13.57
N TYR A 7 12.69 -22.27 -13.03
CA TYR A 7 11.84 -23.43 -13.28
C TYR A 7 10.90 -23.61 -12.09
N ILE A 8 9.62 -23.77 -12.37
CA ILE A 8 8.56 -24.03 -11.40
C ILE A 8 7.69 -25.16 -11.93
N THR A 9 6.96 -25.83 -11.05
CA THR A 9 6.01 -26.87 -11.45
C THR A 9 4.73 -26.26 -12.02
N ASP A 10 3.99 -27.03 -12.83
CA ASP A 10 2.69 -26.60 -13.37
C ASP A 10 1.71 -26.20 -12.26
N ASN A 11 1.74 -26.90 -11.14
CA ASN A 11 0.92 -26.57 -9.97
C ASN A 11 1.31 -25.22 -9.35
N GLN A 12 2.61 -24.92 -9.26
CA GLN A 12 3.08 -23.61 -8.80
C GLN A 12 2.65 -22.51 -9.77
N ASP A 13 2.76 -22.74 -11.08
CA ASP A 13 2.37 -21.78 -12.10
C ASP A 13 0.87 -21.45 -12.06
N ALA A 14 0.02 -22.46 -11.85
CA ALA A 14 -1.43 -22.30 -11.68
C ALA A 14 -1.77 -21.48 -10.42
N LEU A 15 -1.15 -21.79 -9.28
CA LEU A 15 -1.35 -21.06 -8.02
C LEU A 15 -0.83 -19.61 -8.08
N ILE A 16 0.23 -19.35 -8.86
CA ILE A 16 0.72 -17.98 -9.10
C ILE A 16 -0.25 -17.23 -9.99
N GLU A 17 -0.79 -17.86 -11.03
CA GLU A 17 -1.78 -17.27 -11.94
C GLU A 17 -3.05 -16.85 -11.20
N GLU A 18 -3.57 -17.72 -10.33
CA GLU A 18 -4.74 -17.43 -9.50
C GLU A 18 -4.52 -16.20 -8.63
N ARG A 19 -3.43 -16.16 -7.84
CA ARG A 19 -3.09 -15.01 -7.00
C ARG A 19 -2.87 -13.72 -7.80
N ALA A 20 -2.28 -13.83 -8.99
CA ALA A 20 -2.06 -12.70 -9.88
C ALA A 20 -3.39 -12.10 -10.35
N ARG A 21 -4.35 -12.97 -10.71
CA ARG A 21 -5.71 -12.57 -11.10
C ARG A 21 -6.45 -11.90 -9.95
N ASP A 22 -6.43 -12.50 -8.76
CA ASP A 22 -7.12 -11.98 -7.58
C ASP A 22 -6.58 -10.60 -7.17
N ALA A 23 -5.27 -10.39 -7.30
CA ALA A 23 -4.63 -9.13 -6.98
C ALA A 23 -4.63 -8.11 -8.14
N GLY A 24 -5.09 -8.50 -9.34
CA GLY A 24 -5.08 -7.62 -10.52
C GLY A 24 -3.68 -7.19 -10.97
N VAL A 25 -2.66 -8.03 -10.77
CA VAL A 25 -1.25 -7.72 -11.08
C VAL A 25 -0.62 -8.81 -11.95
N PRO A 26 0.47 -8.51 -12.69
CA PRO A 26 1.19 -9.55 -13.45
C PRO A 26 1.82 -10.63 -12.55
N LYS A 27 1.93 -11.88 -13.05
CA LYS A 27 2.59 -13.00 -12.33
C LYS A 27 3.96 -12.64 -11.77
N ALA A 28 4.77 -11.89 -12.51
CA ALA A 28 6.09 -11.45 -12.09
C ALA A 28 6.08 -10.65 -10.78
N VAL A 29 4.99 -9.91 -10.50
CA VAL A 29 4.81 -9.18 -9.24
C VAL A 29 4.59 -10.16 -8.09
N ILE A 30 3.76 -11.19 -8.28
CA ILE A 30 3.52 -12.23 -7.28
C ILE A 30 4.81 -13.02 -6.99
N ILE A 31 5.53 -13.44 -8.04
CA ILE A 31 6.80 -14.17 -7.90
C ILE A 31 7.79 -13.34 -7.08
N ARG A 32 7.92 -12.04 -7.38
CA ARG A 32 8.81 -11.16 -6.61
C ARG A 32 8.39 -11.05 -5.15
N ARG A 33 7.10 -10.85 -4.85
CA ARG A 33 6.61 -10.79 -3.46
C ARG A 33 6.92 -12.07 -2.68
N LEU A 34 6.71 -13.24 -3.30
CA LEU A 34 7.03 -14.53 -2.69
C LEU A 34 8.53 -14.70 -2.42
N LEU A 35 9.38 -14.22 -3.34
CA LEU A 35 10.82 -14.21 -3.14
C LEU A 35 11.22 -13.24 -2.03
N ASP A 36 10.67 -12.03 -2.01
CA ASP A 36 10.94 -11.03 -0.98
C ASP A 36 10.55 -11.58 0.40
N GLU A 37 9.36 -12.19 0.52
CA GLU A 37 8.90 -12.85 1.75
C GLU A 37 9.82 -14.02 2.16
N GLY A 38 10.15 -14.93 1.23
CA GLY A 38 11.00 -16.08 1.52
C GLY A 38 12.46 -15.72 1.85
N LEU A 39 12.92 -14.55 1.40
CA LEU A 39 14.25 -14.00 1.70
C LEU A 39 14.24 -13.03 2.89
N GLY A 40 13.09 -12.76 3.49
CA GLY A 40 12.96 -11.80 4.59
C GLY A 40 13.24 -10.35 4.18
N ILE A 41 13.06 -10.02 2.89
CA ILE A 41 13.17 -8.66 2.38
C ILE A 41 11.88 -7.93 2.76
N ASP A 42 11.95 -7.10 3.81
CA ASP A 42 10.83 -6.29 4.25
C ASP A 42 10.58 -5.14 3.27
N ASP A 43 9.43 -5.18 2.59
CA ASP A 43 8.91 -4.07 1.77
C ASP A 43 8.23 -2.99 2.63
N GLY A 44 8.45 -3.03 3.95
CA GLY A 44 7.76 -2.22 4.94
C GLY A 44 6.32 -2.66 5.18
N ALA A 45 5.92 -3.88 4.80
CA ALA A 45 4.58 -4.39 5.07
C ALA A 45 4.30 -4.45 6.57
N GLU A 46 5.26 -4.88 7.39
CA GLU A 46 5.04 -4.95 8.83
C GLU A 46 4.99 -3.57 9.47
N ALA A 47 5.84 -2.64 9.02
CA ALA A 47 5.74 -1.23 9.41
C ALA A 47 4.38 -0.62 9.04
N ARG A 48 3.86 -0.91 7.84
CA ARG A 48 2.50 -0.50 7.42
C ARG A 48 1.41 -1.11 8.31
N ARG A 49 1.48 -2.41 8.60
CA ARG A 49 0.51 -3.07 9.51
C ARG A 49 0.58 -2.49 10.92
N ALA A 50 1.78 -2.22 11.42
CA ALA A 50 1.98 -1.58 12.73
C ALA A 50 1.36 -0.18 12.76
N ALA A 51 1.57 0.63 11.70
CA ALA A 51 0.97 1.95 11.58
C ALA A 51 -0.57 1.88 11.52
N ILE A 52 -1.14 0.92 10.77
CA ILE A 52 -2.59 0.70 10.71
C ILE A 52 -3.13 0.33 12.11
N ARG A 53 -2.50 -0.62 12.81
CA ARG A 53 -2.91 -1.00 14.16
C ARG A 53 -2.81 0.16 15.15
N ALA A 54 -1.76 0.97 15.05
CA ALA A 54 -1.55 2.12 15.92
C ALA A 54 -2.55 3.26 15.66
N SER A 55 -3.04 3.41 14.42
CA SER A 55 -3.97 4.48 14.03
C SER A 55 -5.44 4.04 13.97
N ALA A 56 -5.71 2.73 13.96
CA ALA A 56 -7.05 2.19 13.96
C ALA A 56 -7.81 2.65 15.20
N GLY A 57 -8.93 3.35 14.99
CA GLY A 57 -9.77 3.84 16.06
C GLY A 57 -9.34 5.18 16.69
N SER A 58 -8.23 5.78 16.24
CA SER A 58 -7.75 7.06 16.78
C SER A 58 -8.69 8.25 16.51
N ALA A 59 -9.66 8.11 15.61
CA ALA A 59 -10.63 9.15 15.25
C ALA A 59 -12.09 8.80 15.64
N VAL A 60 -12.31 7.84 16.55
CA VAL A 60 -13.66 7.34 16.90
C VAL A 60 -14.58 8.39 17.54
N GLY A 61 -14.02 9.47 18.10
CA GLY A 61 -14.80 10.57 18.70
C GLY A 61 -14.97 11.81 17.82
N GLU A 62 -14.56 11.74 16.55
CA GLU A 62 -14.63 12.86 15.61
C GLU A 62 -15.77 12.57 14.64
N ASP A 63 -16.98 13.03 14.99
CA ASP A 63 -18.21 12.74 14.24
C ASP A 63 -18.26 13.47 12.88
N ASP A 64 -17.52 14.59 12.75
CA ASP A 64 -17.41 15.38 11.52
C ASP A 64 -15.98 15.28 10.96
N TRP A 65 -15.80 14.36 10.02
CA TRP A 65 -14.53 14.15 9.32
C TRP A 65 -14.03 15.40 8.58
N PRO A 66 -14.85 16.16 7.83
CA PRO A 66 -14.48 17.47 7.28
C PRO A 66 -13.93 18.46 8.32
N GLU A 67 -14.60 18.64 9.47
CA GLU A 67 -14.18 19.58 10.51
C GLU A 67 -12.87 19.16 11.16
N TRP A 68 -12.74 17.87 11.51
CA TRP A 68 -11.49 17.30 12.01
C TRP A 68 -10.33 17.50 11.03
N LEU A 69 -10.56 17.21 9.75
CA LEU A 69 -9.56 17.34 8.70
C LEU A 69 -9.10 18.79 8.51
N ALA A 70 -10.03 19.75 8.60
CA ALA A 70 -9.72 21.18 8.54
C ALA A 70 -8.85 21.65 9.72
N ARG A 71 -9.04 21.04 10.91
CA ARG A 71 -8.23 21.32 12.10
C ARG A 71 -6.82 20.72 12.05
N VAL A 72 -6.67 19.49 11.55
CA VAL A 72 -5.38 18.78 11.58
C VAL A 72 -4.51 19.03 10.35
N ARG A 73 -5.09 19.43 9.21
CA ARG A 73 -4.30 19.87 8.07
C ARG A 73 -3.83 21.31 8.29
N ALA A 74 -2.56 21.56 7.97
CA ALA A 74 -2.09 22.92 7.71
C ALA A 74 -2.86 23.53 6.52
N ARG A 75 -2.79 24.85 6.37
CA ARG A 75 -3.44 25.62 5.28
C ARG A 75 -3.45 24.85 3.96
N SER A 76 -4.63 24.68 3.40
CA SER A 76 -4.81 23.95 2.14
C SER A 76 -4.10 24.66 0.98
N ALA A 77 -3.95 23.96 -0.14
CA ALA A 77 -3.45 24.60 -1.36
C ALA A 77 -4.37 25.75 -1.81
N ALA A 78 -5.68 25.62 -1.63
CA ALA A 78 -6.66 26.66 -1.93
C ALA A 78 -6.50 27.88 -1.00
N ASP A 79 -6.29 27.66 0.31
CA ASP A 79 -6.07 28.76 1.25
C ASP A 79 -4.81 29.55 0.90
N ARG A 80 -3.75 28.87 0.46
CA ARG A 80 -2.50 29.51 0.04
C ARG A 80 -2.64 30.25 -1.30
N LEU A 81 -3.55 29.79 -2.17
CA LEU A 81 -3.83 30.42 -3.46
C LEU A 81 -4.66 31.71 -3.29
N ALA A 82 -5.60 31.73 -2.35
CA ALA A 82 -6.40 32.92 -2.06
C ALA A 82 -5.56 34.12 -1.58
N ASP A 83 -4.47 33.87 -0.85
CA ASP A 83 -3.51 34.91 -0.45
C ASP A 83 -2.68 35.48 -1.61
N LEU A 84 -2.68 34.81 -2.77
CA LEU A 84 -1.91 35.24 -3.95
C LEU A 84 -2.70 36.17 -4.88
N GLU A 85 -3.95 36.52 -4.53
CA GLU A 85 -4.83 37.43 -5.30
C GLU A 85 -4.83 37.19 -6.82
N LEU A 86 -4.83 35.92 -7.25
CA LEU A 86 -4.98 35.49 -8.65
C LEU A 86 -6.43 35.10 -8.97
#